data_AF-A0A420Z782-F1
#
_entry.id   AF-A0A420Z782-F1
#
_cell.length_a   1.000
_cell.length_b   1.000
_cell.length_c   1.000
_cell.angle_alpha   90.00
_cell.angle_beta   90.00
_cell.angle_gamma   90.00
#
_symmetry.space_group_name_H-M   'P 1'
#
loop_
_entity.id
_entity.type
_entity.pdbx_description
1 polymer ?
#
loop_
_entity_poly.entity_id
_entity_poly.type
_entity_poly.pdbx_seq_one_letter_code
_entity_poly.pdbx_strand_id
1 'polypeptide(L)'
;MITMGKLAQSTIKYLIEAEFSCEGIVEKPDVIGAIFGQTEGLLGQDLDLRELQRSGRIGRIDVELTNTEDGKTVGKFYVPSSLDSSETALIAAAFETIERIGPCSSKVRIVSVKDVREDKRKYVLKRAKDILQRLVQEEIPPTSALTEKVKEGVRTAQISEYKGLPCGPDVPNCEELILVEGRADVLNLLRSGIRNVIAIGGTTIPKEIIELSRERITTLFVDGDRAGDLIIKEVLQLSDVDYIAKAPEGKEVEELSRKEIFKALRDRIPVEEYKRSKS
;
A
#
# COMPACT_ATOMS: atom_id res chain seq x y z
N MET A 1 -15.14 -9.75 -17.52
CA MET A 1 -14.45 -8.45 -17.43
C MET A 1 -15.28 -7.42 -18.16
N ILE A 2 -16.04 -6.58 -17.43
CA ILE A 2 -16.78 -5.48 -18.04
C ILE A 2 -15.76 -4.48 -18.56
N THR A 3 -15.73 -4.29 -19.87
CA THR A 3 -14.80 -3.39 -20.55
C THR A 3 -15.06 -1.96 -20.07
N MET A 4 -14.03 -1.29 -19.52
CA MET A 4 -14.11 0.09 -19.00
C MET A 4 -14.71 1.11 -19.99
N GLY A 5 -14.76 0.80 -21.29
CA GLY A 5 -15.33 1.64 -22.33
C GLY A 5 -16.85 1.87 -22.25
N LYS A 6 -17.62 1.00 -21.57
CA LYS A 6 -19.09 1.16 -21.45
C LYS A 6 -19.54 2.11 -20.33
N LEU A 7 -18.66 2.50 -19.40
CA LEU A 7 -18.98 3.36 -18.25
C LEU A 7 -18.68 4.85 -18.50
N ALA A 8 -18.72 5.29 -19.75
CA ALA A 8 -18.36 6.65 -20.18
C ALA A 8 -19.43 7.72 -19.88
N GLN A 9 -20.04 7.68 -18.69
CA GLN A 9 -20.70 8.85 -18.10
C GLN A 9 -19.86 9.31 -16.92
N SER A 10 -19.33 10.53 -17.01
CA SER A 10 -18.39 11.15 -16.06
C SER A 10 -18.94 11.32 -14.63
N THR A 11 -20.22 11.02 -14.41
CA THR A 11 -20.96 11.25 -13.17
C THR A 11 -21.31 9.97 -12.39
N ILE A 12 -21.06 8.78 -12.93
CA ILE A 12 -21.44 7.51 -12.27
C ILE A 12 -20.65 7.34 -10.95
N LYS A 13 -21.38 7.20 -9.84
CA LYS A 13 -20.85 6.96 -8.50
C LYS A 13 -20.91 5.48 -8.13
N TYR A 14 -22.04 4.83 -8.43
CA TYR A 14 -22.32 3.46 -8.07
C TYR A 14 -22.70 2.61 -9.28
N LEU A 15 -22.42 1.32 -9.22
CA LEU A 15 -22.88 0.32 -10.17
C LEU A 15 -23.63 -0.77 -9.41
N ILE A 16 -24.93 -0.89 -9.68
CA ILE A 16 -25.75 -1.99 -9.19
C ILE A 16 -25.57 -3.16 -10.14
N GLU A 17 -25.22 -4.33 -9.61
CA GLU A 17 -25.15 -5.60 -10.32
C GLU A 17 -26.23 -6.52 -9.75
N ALA A 18 -27.09 -7.03 -10.61
CA ALA A 18 -28.17 -7.94 -10.25
C ALA A 18 -28.16 -9.17 -11.16
N GLU A 19 -28.54 -10.31 -10.60
CA GLU A 19 -28.75 -11.56 -11.29
C GLU A 19 -30.25 -11.87 -11.33
N PHE A 20 -30.70 -12.51 -12.40
CA PHE A 20 -32.08 -12.96 -12.50
C PHE A 20 -32.19 -14.30 -13.21
N SER A 21 -33.28 -15.00 -12.91
CA SER A 21 -33.69 -16.24 -13.58
C SER A 21 -35.17 -16.18 -13.94
N CYS A 22 -35.51 -16.71 -15.12
CA CYS A 22 -36.87 -16.76 -15.66
C CYS A 22 -37.25 -18.19 -16.07
N GLU A 23 -38.49 -18.58 -15.80
CA GLU A 23 -39.07 -19.84 -16.25
C GLU A 23 -39.65 -19.71 -17.67
N GLY A 24 -38.77 -19.44 -18.62
CA GLY A 24 -39.08 -19.31 -20.04
C GLY A 24 -38.04 -18.46 -20.77
N ILE A 25 -38.22 -18.33 -22.08
CA ILE A 25 -37.35 -17.57 -22.96
C ILE A 25 -37.77 -16.10 -22.91
N VAL A 26 -36.82 -15.22 -22.57
CA VAL A 26 -37.02 -13.76 -22.57
C VAL A 26 -35.90 -13.06 -23.31
N GLU A 27 -36.19 -11.90 -23.87
CA GLU A 27 -35.21 -11.06 -24.57
C GLU A 27 -34.82 -9.83 -23.74
N LYS A 28 -33.78 -9.12 -24.18
CA LYS A 28 -33.30 -7.92 -23.48
C LYS A 28 -34.39 -6.84 -23.30
N PRO A 29 -35.25 -6.56 -24.29
CA PRO A 29 -36.35 -5.60 -24.12
C PRO A 29 -37.32 -5.99 -23.00
N ASP A 30 -37.57 -7.28 -22.79
CA ASP A 30 -38.47 -7.77 -21.74
C ASP A 30 -37.92 -7.45 -20.35
N VAL A 31 -36.61 -7.67 -20.15
CA VAL A 31 -35.91 -7.37 -18.89
C VAL A 31 -35.95 -5.88 -18.60
N ILE A 32 -35.63 -5.05 -19.60
CA ILE A 32 -35.67 -3.59 -19.46
C ILE A 32 -37.11 -3.13 -19.16
N GLY A 33 -38.09 -3.67 -19.88
CA GLY A 33 -39.51 -3.37 -19.68
C GLY A 33 -39.98 -3.73 -18.26
N ALA A 34 -39.57 -4.88 -17.74
CA ALA A 34 -39.89 -5.29 -16.37
C ALA A 34 -39.24 -4.37 -15.32
N ILE A 35 -37.96 -4.02 -15.51
CA ILE A 35 -37.25 -3.12 -14.60
C ILE A 35 -37.98 -1.78 -14.50
N PHE A 36 -38.31 -1.13 -15.62
CA PHE A 36 -39.02 0.15 -15.55
C PHE A 36 -40.47 -0.01 -15.10
N GLY A 37 -41.19 -1.01 -15.59
CA GLY A 37 -42.63 -1.14 -15.34
C GLY A 37 -42.98 -1.55 -13.92
N GLN A 38 -42.27 -2.52 -13.33
CA GLN A 38 -42.59 -3.04 -12.00
C GLN A 38 -41.97 -2.22 -10.86
N THR A 39 -41.02 -1.35 -11.15
CA THR A 39 -40.47 -0.42 -10.14
C THR A 39 -41.14 0.96 -10.17
N GLU A 40 -41.92 1.26 -11.20
CA GLU A 40 -42.67 2.51 -11.35
C GLU A 40 -43.66 2.69 -10.18
N GLY A 41 -43.62 3.86 -9.55
CA GLY A 41 -44.51 4.20 -8.44
C GLY A 41 -44.17 3.61 -7.07
N LEU A 42 -43.18 2.70 -6.95
CA LEU A 42 -42.82 2.09 -5.65
C LEU A 42 -42.10 3.06 -4.69
N LEU A 43 -41.26 3.94 -5.23
CA LEU A 43 -40.31 4.74 -4.45
C LEU A 43 -40.63 6.25 -4.45
N GLY A 44 -41.78 6.64 -5.02
CA GLY A 44 -42.16 8.04 -5.25
C GLY A 44 -41.58 8.64 -6.53
N GLN A 45 -42.01 9.86 -6.88
CA GLN A 45 -41.65 10.51 -8.16
C GLN A 45 -40.14 10.82 -8.26
N ASP A 46 -39.52 11.25 -7.15
CA ASP A 46 -38.10 11.63 -7.14
C ASP A 46 -37.14 10.46 -7.43
N LEU A 47 -37.62 9.21 -7.28
CA LEU A 47 -36.89 7.98 -7.53
C LEU A 47 -37.44 7.18 -8.71
N ASP A 48 -38.27 7.81 -9.56
CA ASP A 48 -38.74 7.18 -10.80
C ASP A 48 -37.59 6.92 -11.77
N LEU A 49 -37.41 5.67 -12.20
CA LEU A 49 -36.27 5.28 -13.03
C LEU A 49 -36.26 5.95 -14.40
N ARG A 50 -37.43 6.24 -14.99
CA ARG A 50 -37.50 6.90 -16.31
C ARG A 50 -37.07 8.36 -16.18
N GLU A 51 -37.53 9.05 -15.14
CA GLU A 51 -37.12 10.42 -14.83
C GLU A 51 -35.63 10.51 -14.47
N LEU A 52 -35.16 9.57 -13.65
CA LEU A 52 -33.75 9.47 -13.27
C LEU A 52 -32.86 9.17 -14.48
N GLN A 53 -33.31 8.34 -15.43
CA GLN A 53 -32.55 8.08 -16.66
C GLN A 53 -32.56 9.30 -17.59
N ARG A 54 -33.69 10.01 -17.71
CA ARG A 54 -33.81 11.23 -18.51
C ARG A 54 -32.95 12.37 -17.97
N SER A 55 -32.87 12.51 -16.65
CA SER A 55 -32.02 13.49 -15.98
C SER A 55 -30.54 13.07 -15.91
N GLY A 56 -30.22 11.84 -16.31
CA GLY A 56 -28.86 11.29 -16.29
C GLY A 56 -28.36 10.89 -14.90
N ARG A 57 -29.25 10.84 -13.90
CA ARG A 57 -28.95 10.32 -12.55
C ARG A 57 -28.84 8.79 -12.54
N ILE A 58 -29.55 8.12 -13.44
CA ILE A 58 -29.40 6.69 -13.75
C ILE A 58 -28.88 6.53 -15.17
N GLY A 59 -27.93 5.62 -15.36
CA GLY A 59 -27.32 5.33 -16.66
C GLY A 59 -28.18 4.42 -17.53
N ARG A 60 -27.61 4.02 -18.67
CA ARG A 60 -28.21 2.95 -19.48
C ARG A 60 -28.07 1.62 -18.76
N ILE A 61 -29.17 0.87 -18.71
CA ILE A 61 -29.20 -0.48 -18.15
C ILE A 61 -28.58 -1.43 -19.18
N ASP A 62 -27.52 -2.13 -18.80
CA ASP A 62 -26.92 -3.17 -19.63
C ASP A 62 -27.43 -4.53 -19.19
N VAL A 63 -27.81 -5.36 -20.15
CA VAL A 63 -28.39 -6.69 -19.89
C VAL A 63 -27.58 -7.74 -20.63
N GLU A 64 -27.10 -8.72 -19.88
CA GLU A 64 -26.40 -9.91 -20.34
C GLU A 64 -27.32 -11.11 -20.14
N LEU A 65 -27.61 -11.82 -21.23
CA LEU A 65 -28.48 -12.99 -21.22
C LEU A 65 -27.65 -14.23 -21.54
N THR A 66 -27.93 -15.30 -20.81
CA THR A 66 -27.46 -16.64 -21.12
C THR A 66 -28.68 -17.54 -21.19
N ASN A 67 -28.98 -18.04 -22.38
CA ASN A 67 -30.04 -19.02 -22.55
C ASN A 67 -29.52 -20.39 -22.11
N THR A 68 -30.33 -21.12 -21.33
CA THR A 68 -30.03 -22.51 -20.98
C THR A 68 -30.87 -23.46 -21.84
N GLU A 69 -30.33 -24.65 -22.12
CA GLU A 69 -30.95 -25.64 -23.00
C GLU A 69 -32.31 -26.14 -22.47
N ASP A 70 -32.58 -25.97 -21.17
CA ASP A 70 -33.81 -26.41 -20.48
C ASP A 70 -34.99 -25.41 -20.58
N GLY A 71 -34.94 -24.45 -21.52
CA GLY A 71 -36.01 -23.47 -21.69
C GLY A 71 -36.11 -22.42 -20.56
N LYS A 72 -35.07 -22.27 -19.75
CA LYS A 72 -34.93 -21.20 -18.76
C LYS A 72 -33.94 -20.15 -19.26
N THR A 73 -34.20 -18.89 -18.93
CA THR A 73 -33.25 -17.80 -19.18
C THR A 73 -32.66 -17.35 -17.85
N VAL A 74 -31.33 -17.28 -17.80
CA VAL A 74 -30.61 -16.65 -16.69
C VAL A 74 -29.84 -15.46 -17.23
N GLY A 75 -29.68 -14.43 -16.42
CA GLY A 75 -29.01 -13.23 -16.89
C GLY A 75 -28.52 -12.34 -15.76
N LYS A 76 -27.78 -11.33 -16.16
CA LYS A 76 -27.32 -10.25 -15.31
C LYS A 76 -27.76 -8.94 -15.90
N PHE A 77 -28.07 -7.97 -15.05
CA PHE A 77 -28.18 -6.59 -15.50
C PHE A 77 -27.39 -5.66 -14.58
N TYR A 78 -26.92 -4.57 -15.19
CA TYR A 78 -26.08 -3.58 -14.55
C TYR A 78 -26.73 -2.21 -14.69
N VAL A 79 -26.89 -1.52 -13.56
CA VAL A 79 -27.50 -0.19 -13.50
C VAL A 79 -26.50 0.80 -12.94
N PRO A 80 -25.94 1.69 -13.77
CA PRO A 80 -25.10 2.77 -13.29
C PRO A 80 -25.95 3.85 -12.59
N SER A 81 -25.47 4.37 -11.47
CA SER A 81 -26.14 5.40 -10.67
C SER A 81 -25.18 6.52 -10.29
N SER A 82 -25.61 7.77 -10.40
CA SER A 82 -24.92 8.94 -9.83
C SER A 82 -25.57 9.46 -8.53
N LEU A 83 -26.57 8.74 -8.02
CA LEU A 83 -27.29 9.05 -6.79
C LEU A 83 -26.40 8.88 -5.55
N ASP A 84 -26.92 9.24 -4.39
CA ASP A 84 -26.25 8.87 -3.14
C ASP A 84 -26.42 7.37 -2.82
N SER A 85 -25.72 6.90 -1.79
CA SER A 85 -25.72 5.49 -1.41
C SER A 85 -27.10 5.00 -0.95
N SER A 86 -27.88 5.87 -0.30
CA SER A 86 -29.18 5.52 0.27
C SER A 86 -30.23 5.37 -0.83
N GLU A 87 -30.33 6.36 -1.71
CA GLU A 87 -31.19 6.34 -2.90
C GLU A 87 -30.82 5.16 -3.83
N THR A 88 -29.53 4.92 -4.05
CA THR A 88 -29.06 3.80 -4.87
C THR A 88 -29.44 2.44 -4.25
N ALA A 89 -29.32 2.30 -2.93
CA ALA A 89 -29.69 1.07 -2.24
C ALA A 89 -31.20 0.82 -2.28
N LEU A 90 -32.03 1.86 -2.16
CA LEU A 90 -33.49 1.75 -2.30
C LEU A 90 -33.89 1.26 -3.69
N ILE A 91 -33.31 1.83 -4.74
CA ILE A 91 -33.53 1.38 -6.11
C ILE A 91 -33.07 -0.06 -6.30
N ALA A 92 -31.91 -0.43 -5.77
CA ALA A 92 -31.42 -1.80 -5.84
C ALA A 92 -32.39 -2.79 -5.16
N ALA A 93 -32.89 -2.44 -3.97
CA ALA A 93 -33.88 -3.26 -3.27
C ALA A 93 -35.20 -3.39 -4.05
N ALA A 94 -35.65 -2.31 -4.71
CA ALA A 94 -36.83 -2.36 -5.56
C ALA A 94 -36.67 -3.30 -6.76
N PHE A 95 -35.47 -3.55 -7.26
CA PHE A 95 -35.27 -4.55 -8.31
C PHE A 95 -35.56 -5.98 -7.85
N GLU A 96 -35.39 -6.30 -6.56
CA GLU A 96 -35.70 -7.64 -6.05
C GLU A 96 -37.20 -7.92 -5.97
N THR A 97 -38.04 -6.89 -6.08
CA THR A 97 -39.50 -7.04 -6.10
C THR A 97 -40.04 -7.40 -7.50
N ILE A 98 -39.17 -7.53 -8.52
CA ILE A 98 -39.58 -7.90 -9.87
C ILE A 98 -39.88 -9.40 -9.91
N GLU A 99 -41.17 -9.73 -10.02
CA GLU A 99 -41.66 -11.12 -10.03
C GLU A 99 -41.92 -11.67 -11.43
N ARG A 100 -41.96 -10.80 -12.44
CA ARG A 100 -42.20 -11.19 -13.84
C ARG A 100 -41.29 -10.47 -14.81
N ILE A 101 -40.81 -11.17 -15.83
CA ILE A 101 -40.08 -10.60 -16.96
C ILE A 101 -40.73 -11.09 -18.25
N GLY A 102 -41.23 -10.17 -19.06
CA GLY A 102 -42.07 -10.52 -20.22
C GLY A 102 -43.28 -11.35 -19.79
N PRO A 103 -43.57 -12.49 -20.45
CA PRO A 103 -44.66 -13.37 -20.03
C PRO A 103 -44.30 -14.26 -18.82
N CYS A 104 -43.03 -14.39 -18.47
CA CYS A 104 -42.50 -15.41 -17.56
C CYS A 104 -42.39 -14.94 -16.10
N SER A 105 -42.50 -15.87 -15.16
CA SER A 105 -42.15 -15.64 -13.76
C SER A 105 -40.63 -15.54 -13.60
N SER A 106 -40.18 -14.62 -12.76
CA SER A 106 -38.78 -14.33 -12.52
C SER A 106 -38.41 -14.25 -11.05
N LYS A 107 -37.13 -14.49 -10.74
CA LYS A 107 -36.51 -14.12 -9.46
C LYS A 107 -35.32 -13.24 -9.73
N VAL A 108 -35.27 -12.08 -9.08
CA VAL A 108 -34.15 -11.14 -9.15
C VAL A 108 -33.43 -11.11 -7.80
N ARG A 109 -32.10 -11.02 -7.84
CA ARG A 109 -31.25 -10.89 -6.65
C ARG A 109 -30.18 -9.83 -6.91
N ILE A 110 -29.98 -8.93 -5.95
CA ILE A 110 -28.84 -8.01 -5.98
C ILE A 110 -27.57 -8.77 -5.61
N VAL A 111 -26.59 -8.72 -6.52
CA VAL A 111 -25.26 -9.31 -6.30
C VAL A 111 -24.37 -8.31 -5.58
N SER A 112 -24.37 -7.05 -6.01
CA SER A 112 -23.56 -6.00 -5.37
C SER A 112 -23.98 -4.59 -5.77
N VAL A 113 -23.67 -3.62 -4.91
CA VAL A 113 -23.70 -2.19 -5.22
C VAL A 113 -22.28 -1.64 -5.00
N LYS A 114 -21.55 -1.37 -6.08
CA LYS A 114 -20.11 -1.04 -6.06
C LYS A 114 -19.89 0.45 -6.28
N ASP A 115 -19.08 1.12 -5.45
CA ASP A 115 -18.61 2.49 -5.73
C ASP A 115 -17.48 2.46 -6.76
N VAL A 116 -17.80 2.79 -8.00
CA VAL A 116 -16.85 2.74 -9.13
C VAL A 116 -15.78 3.84 -9.06
N ARG A 117 -15.93 4.83 -8.17
CA ARG A 117 -14.93 5.89 -7.98
C ARG A 117 -13.76 5.40 -7.15
N GLU A 118 -13.95 4.40 -6.30
CA GLU A 118 -12.84 3.83 -5.53
C GLU A 118 -11.82 3.15 -6.46
N ASP A 119 -12.28 2.35 -7.41
CA ASP A 119 -11.43 1.70 -8.39
C ASP A 119 -10.75 2.70 -9.33
N LYS A 120 -11.48 3.73 -9.77
CA LYS A 120 -10.91 4.85 -10.53
C LYS A 120 -9.84 5.58 -9.72
N ARG A 121 -10.05 5.84 -8.43
CA ARG A 121 -9.05 6.48 -7.54
C ARG A 121 -7.80 5.61 -7.41
N LYS A 122 -7.94 4.30 -7.22
CA LYS A 122 -6.80 3.36 -7.19
C LYS A 122 -6.04 3.36 -8.52
N TYR A 123 -6.75 3.35 -9.64
CA TYR A 123 -6.16 3.45 -10.98
C TYR A 123 -5.42 4.78 -11.18
N VAL A 124 -6.04 5.92 -10.84
CA VAL A 124 -5.43 7.25 -10.94
C VAL A 124 -4.17 7.32 -10.10
N LEU A 125 -4.20 6.82 -8.86
CA LEU A 125 -3.03 6.78 -8.00
C LEU A 125 -1.89 5.95 -8.61
N LYS A 126 -2.20 4.76 -9.14
CA LYS A 126 -1.23 3.91 -9.82
C LYS A 126 -0.65 4.61 -11.05
N ARG A 127 -1.52 5.19 -11.89
CA ARG A 127 -1.10 5.87 -13.12
C ARG A 127 -0.29 7.13 -12.83
N ALA A 128 -0.64 7.88 -11.79
CA ALA A 128 0.13 9.03 -11.33
C ALA A 128 1.54 8.62 -10.89
N LYS A 129 1.68 7.50 -10.14
CA LYS A 129 2.99 6.94 -9.80
C LYS A 129 3.80 6.60 -11.05
N ASP A 130 3.19 5.93 -12.03
CA ASP A 130 3.86 5.56 -13.28
C ASP A 130 4.29 6.79 -14.12
N ILE A 131 3.43 7.81 -14.21
CA ILE A 131 3.72 9.06 -14.95
C ILE A 131 4.86 9.82 -14.25
N LEU A 132 4.79 9.95 -12.92
CA LEU A 132 5.83 10.60 -12.14
C LEU A 132 7.17 9.90 -12.31
N GLN A 133 7.20 8.57 -12.31
CA GLN A 133 8.42 7.79 -12.57
C GLN A 133 9.03 8.12 -13.94
N ARG A 134 8.21 8.32 -14.98
CA ARG A 134 8.69 8.64 -16.33
C ARG A 134 9.16 10.09 -16.46
N LEU A 135 8.41 11.05 -15.95
CA LEU A 135 8.80 12.47 -15.98
C LEU A 135 10.12 12.70 -15.24
N VAL A 136 10.28 12.05 -14.10
CA VAL A 136 11.50 12.09 -13.30
C VAL A 136 12.68 11.37 -13.99
N GLN A 137 12.43 10.43 -14.91
CA GLN A 137 13.45 9.82 -15.78
C GLN A 137 13.79 10.68 -17.00
N GLU A 138 12.87 11.53 -17.48
CA GLU A 138 13.02 12.33 -18.71
C GLU A 138 13.58 13.75 -18.46
N GLU A 139 13.38 14.36 -17.28
CA GLU A 139 13.84 15.74 -16.98
C GLU A 139 15.24 15.86 -16.33
N ILE A 140 15.93 14.74 -16.04
CA ILE A 140 17.18 14.76 -15.26
C ILE A 140 18.36 14.27 -16.11
N PRO A 141 19.30 15.16 -16.50
CA PRO A 141 20.62 14.74 -17.00
C PRO A 141 21.32 13.86 -15.97
N PRO A 142 22.14 12.88 -16.40
CA PRO A 142 22.57 11.79 -15.54
C PRO A 142 23.64 12.26 -14.57
N THR A 143 23.26 12.68 -13.36
CA THR A 143 24.18 12.54 -12.21
C THR A 143 23.47 12.50 -10.86
N SER A 144 23.80 11.43 -10.14
CA SER A 144 23.93 11.24 -8.69
C SER A 144 22.73 11.18 -7.74
N ALA A 145 21.56 11.78 -7.99
CA ALA A 145 20.56 11.87 -6.89
C ALA A 145 19.40 10.86 -6.92
N LEU A 146 19.05 10.29 -8.07
CA LEU A 146 17.74 9.67 -8.25
C LEU A 146 17.73 8.13 -8.11
N THR A 147 18.89 7.50 -8.31
CA THR A 147 19.06 6.04 -8.18
C THR A 147 18.88 5.55 -6.74
N GLU A 148 18.97 6.44 -5.74
CA GLU A 148 18.78 6.09 -4.33
C GLU A 148 17.31 5.90 -3.95
N LYS A 149 16.37 6.72 -4.46
CA LYS A 149 14.97 6.70 -4.01
C LYS A 149 14.11 5.61 -4.66
N VAL A 150 14.51 5.10 -5.82
CA VAL A 150 13.86 3.93 -6.45
C VAL A 150 14.39 2.61 -5.86
N LYS A 151 15.63 2.59 -5.34
CA LYS A 151 16.18 1.42 -4.63
C LYS A 151 15.52 1.20 -3.26
N GLU A 152 15.00 2.24 -2.62
CA GLU A 152 14.33 2.12 -1.30
C GLU A 152 12.96 1.44 -1.38
N GLY A 153 12.19 1.62 -2.46
CA GLY A 153 10.85 1.02 -2.60
C GLY A 153 10.83 -0.48 -2.95
N VAL A 154 11.98 -1.05 -3.33
CA VAL A 154 12.12 -2.47 -3.73
C VAL A 154 13.09 -3.23 -2.80
N ARG A 155 13.80 -2.53 -1.91
CA ARG A 155 14.62 -3.17 -0.87
C ARG A 155 13.80 -3.32 0.39
N THR A 156 13.04 -4.42 0.45
CA THR A 156 12.47 -4.92 1.70
C THR A 156 13.56 -4.90 2.77
N ALA A 157 13.37 -4.09 3.81
CA ALA A 157 14.19 -4.10 5.02
C ALA A 157 13.93 -5.41 5.76
N GLN A 158 14.46 -6.52 5.24
CA GLN A 158 14.52 -7.77 5.96
C GLN A 158 15.69 -7.66 6.92
N ILE A 159 15.37 -7.24 8.14
CA ILE A 159 16.24 -7.53 9.27
C ILE A 159 16.56 -9.02 9.25
N SER A 160 17.84 -9.33 9.29
CA SER A 160 18.39 -10.68 9.35
C SER A 160 18.88 -10.95 10.77
N GLU A 161 19.31 -12.18 11.03
CA GLU A 161 19.92 -12.54 12.30
C GLU A 161 21.31 -13.13 12.05
N TYR A 162 22.30 -12.64 12.77
CA TYR A 162 23.65 -13.19 12.78
C TYR A 162 23.93 -13.77 14.16
N LYS A 163 24.02 -15.10 14.26
CA LYS A 163 24.22 -15.82 15.54
C LYS A 163 23.23 -15.36 16.65
N GLY A 164 21.98 -15.05 16.28
CA GLY A 164 20.93 -14.60 17.20
C GLY A 164 20.86 -13.08 17.42
N LEU A 165 21.75 -12.29 16.81
CA LEU A 165 21.75 -10.83 16.91
C LEU A 165 21.04 -10.19 15.72
N PRO A 166 20.13 -9.21 15.94
CA PRO A 166 19.49 -8.48 14.86
C PRO A 166 20.53 -7.75 14.01
N CYS A 167 20.52 -7.98 12.70
CA CYS A 167 21.52 -7.43 11.81
C CYS A 167 20.96 -7.11 10.41
N GLY A 168 21.74 -6.36 9.64
CA GLY A 168 21.52 -6.19 8.22
C GLY A 168 21.99 -7.42 7.43
N PRO A 169 21.45 -7.62 6.21
CA PRO A 169 21.70 -8.82 5.41
C PRO A 169 23.14 -8.95 4.91
N ASP A 170 23.91 -7.86 4.92
CA ASP A 170 25.28 -7.86 4.39
C ASP A 170 26.33 -8.12 5.50
N VAL A 171 25.90 -8.21 6.77
CA VAL A 171 26.79 -8.46 7.91
C VAL A 171 27.63 -9.73 7.77
N PRO A 172 27.15 -10.88 7.28
CA PRO A 172 28.00 -12.06 7.15
C PRO A 172 29.26 -11.84 6.29
N ASN A 173 29.20 -10.95 5.28
CA ASN A 173 30.23 -10.81 4.24
C ASN A 173 30.82 -9.39 4.14
N CYS A 174 30.62 -8.52 5.15
CA CYS A 174 31.11 -7.14 5.11
C CYS A 174 32.53 -6.99 5.67
N GLU A 175 33.33 -6.12 5.06
CA GLU A 175 34.65 -5.72 5.56
C GLU A 175 34.57 -4.59 6.60
N GLU A 176 33.59 -3.70 6.46
CA GLU A 176 33.25 -2.67 7.45
C GLU A 176 31.98 -3.06 8.20
N LEU A 177 31.97 -2.90 9.52
CA LEU A 177 30.86 -3.22 10.40
C LEU A 177 30.40 -1.99 11.19
N ILE A 178 29.09 -1.77 11.26
CA ILE A 178 28.49 -0.74 12.12
C ILE A 178 27.80 -1.42 13.30
N LEU A 179 28.23 -1.10 14.51
CA LEU A 179 27.60 -1.55 15.75
C LEU A 179 26.60 -0.50 16.24
N VAL A 180 25.39 -0.94 16.59
CA VAL A 180 24.35 -0.09 17.20
C VAL A 180 23.81 -0.76 18.47
N GLU A 181 23.11 -0.01 19.32
CA GLU A 181 22.60 -0.56 20.58
C GLU A 181 21.48 -1.58 20.35
N GLY A 182 20.49 -1.20 19.53
CA GLY A 182 19.21 -1.87 19.47
C GLY A 182 18.73 -2.29 18.08
N ARG A 183 17.66 -3.09 18.10
CA ARG A 183 16.97 -3.54 16.88
C ARG A 183 16.36 -2.37 16.10
N ALA A 184 15.89 -1.33 16.78
CA ALA A 184 15.26 -0.19 16.13
C ALA A 184 16.28 0.64 15.32
N ASP A 185 17.49 0.79 15.84
CA ASP A 185 18.61 1.39 15.12
C ASP A 185 18.95 0.63 13.85
N VAL A 186 19.04 -0.71 13.95
CA VAL A 186 19.25 -1.59 12.77
C VAL A 186 18.19 -1.32 11.72
N LEU A 187 16.91 -1.22 12.10
CA LEU A 187 15.82 -0.94 11.18
C LEU A 187 15.95 0.45 10.56
N ASN A 188 16.33 1.47 11.32
CA ASN A 188 16.48 2.83 10.80
C ASN A 188 17.64 2.94 9.81
N LEU A 189 18.78 2.30 10.11
CA LEU A 189 19.93 2.22 9.21
C LEU A 189 19.59 1.43 7.93
N LEU A 190 18.86 0.33 8.03
CA LEU A 190 18.40 -0.45 6.87
C LEU A 190 17.46 0.35 5.97
N ARG A 191 16.50 1.10 6.55
CA ARG A 191 15.63 2.02 5.81
C ARG A 191 16.41 3.11 5.09
N SER A 192 17.56 3.49 5.65
CA SER A 192 18.49 4.47 5.07
C SER A 192 19.49 3.87 4.08
N GLY A 193 19.41 2.56 3.80
CA GLY A 193 20.23 1.87 2.81
C GLY A 193 21.54 1.29 3.35
N ILE A 194 21.79 1.35 4.65
CA ILE A 194 22.97 0.82 5.32
C ILE A 194 22.69 -0.62 5.77
N ARG A 195 23.42 -1.58 5.21
CA ARG A 195 23.10 -3.02 5.29
C ARG A 195 24.12 -3.85 6.08
N ASN A 196 25.24 -3.25 6.47
CA ASN A 196 26.34 -3.82 7.25
C ASN A 196 26.27 -3.40 8.74
N VAL A 197 25.05 -3.39 9.30
CA VAL A 197 24.77 -2.96 10.68
C VAL A 197 24.39 -4.17 11.55
N ILE A 198 24.86 -4.24 12.78
CA ILE A 198 24.48 -5.28 13.76
C ILE A 198 24.21 -4.64 15.12
N ALA A 199 23.17 -5.11 15.81
CA ALA A 199 22.86 -4.69 17.17
C ALA A 199 23.76 -5.44 18.17
N ILE A 200 24.28 -4.71 19.15
CA ILE A 200 25.05 -5.26 20.28
C ILE A 200 24.10 -6.01 21.23
N GLY A 201 22.86 -5.52 21.38
CA GLY A 201 21.85 -6.18 22.19
C GLY A 201 22.08 -6.01 23.69
N GLY A 202 21.68 -4.87 24.24
CA GLY A 202 21.49 -4.66 25.67
C GLY A 202 22.73 -4.89 26.55
N THR A 203 22.49 -5.13 27.85
CA THR A 203 23.38 -4.92 29.01
C THR A 203 24.72 -5.67 29.05
N THR A 204 25.05 -6.50 28.05
CA THR A 204 26.36 -7.18 27.98
C THR A 204 26.71 -7.46 26.53
N ILE A 205 27.93 -7.11 26.15
CA ILE A 205 28.43 -7.27 24.78
C ILE A 205 28.61 -8.76 24.45
N PRO A 206 27.92 -9.30 23.44
CA PRO A 206 28.06 -10.69 23.01
C PRO A 206 29.48 -10.99 22.50
N LYS A 207 29.94 -12.23 22.67
CA LYS A 207 31.27 -12.67 22.21
C LYS A 207 31.41 -12.53 20.70
N GLU A 208 30.32 -12.73 19.98
CA GLU A 208 30.23 -12.63 18.54
C GLU A 208 30.59 -11.22 18.04
N ILE A 209 30.22 -10.18 18.79
CA ILE A 209 30.59 -8.79 18.47
C ILE A 209 32.10 -8.57 18.67
N ILE A 210 32.66 -9.13 19.73
CA ILE A 210 34.10 -9.03 20.04
C ILE A 210 34.95 -9.74 18.97
N GLU A 211 34.51 -10.89 18.50
CA GLU A 211 35.16 -11.62 17.40
C GLU A 211 35.09 -10.81 16.10
N LEU A 212 33.90 -10.34 15.74
CA LEU A 212 33.69 -9.56 14.52
C LEU A 212 34.49 -8.27 14.51
N SER A 213 34.62 -7.60 15.67
CA SER A 213 35.33 -6.33 15.77
C SER A 213 36.84 -6.46 15.54
N ARG A 214 37.42 -7.65 15.77
CA ARG A 214 38.85 -7.92 15.54
C ARG A 214 39.19 -8.15 14.08
N GLU A 215 38.24 -8.65 13.31
CA GLU A 215 38.44 -9.05 11.92
C GLU A 215 38.08 -7.94 10.93
N ARG A 216 37.37 -6.90 11.39
CA ARG A 216 36.69 -5.93 10.52
C ARG A 216 36.84 -4.52 11.03
N ILE A 217 36.84 -3.57 10.10
CA ILE A 217 36.85 -2.15 10.45
C ILE A 217 35.51 -1.80 11.09
N THR A 218 35.55 -1.43 12.36
CA THR A 218 34.35 -1.34 13.21
C THR A 218 34.05 0.10 13.59
N THR A 219 32.83 0.54 13.28
CA THR A 219 32.28 1.83 13.73
C THR A 219 31.20 1.59 14.78
N LEU A 220 31.37 2.11 15.98
CA LEU A 220 30.33 2.14 17.00
C LEU A 220 29.46 3.38 16.79
N PHE A 221 28.16 3.20 16.57
CA PHE A 221 27.20 4.29 16.39
C PHE A 221 26.19 4.29 17.54
N VAL A 222 26.26 5.32 18.38
CA VAL A 222 25.43 5.45 19.59
C VAL A 222 24.59 6.73 19.60
N ASP A 223 23.62 6.75 20.51
CA ASP A 223 22.76 7.88 20.78
C ASP A 223 23.50 9.12 21.25
N GLY A 224 22.84 10.27 21.03
CA GLY A 224 23.34 11.61 21.29
C GLY A 224 23.30 12.01 22.76
N ASP A 225 23.17 11.07 23.68
CA ASP A 225 22.85 11.30 25.07
C ASP A 225 23.96 10.78 26.01
N ARG A 226 23.65 10.73 27.31
CA ARG A 226 24.58 10.23 28.34
C ARG A 226 24.63 8.70 28.36
N ALA A 227 23.55 8.00 28.01
CA ALA A 227 23.56 6.54 27.92
C ALA A 227 24.51 6.08 26.80
N GLY A 228 24.46 6.72 25.64
CA GLY A 228 25.40 6.47 24.54
C GLY A 228 26.87 6.66 24.92
N ASP A 229 27.19 7.66 25.75
CA ASP A 229 28.55 7.85 26.27
C ASP A 229 29.02 6.71 27.18
N LEU A 230 28.11 6.09 27.93
CA LEU A 230 28.42 4.92 28.76
C LEU A 230 28.65 3.68 27.89
N ILE A 231 27.84 3.48 26.86
CA ILE A 231 27.98 2.38 25.90
C ILE A 231 29.34 2.46 25.21
N ILE A 232 29.78 3.65 24.78
CA ILE A 232 31.12 3.82 24.20
C ILE A 232 32.20 3.30 25.17
N LYS A 233 32.12 3.66 26.45
CA LYS A 233 33.11 3.23 27.45
C LYS A 233 33.12 1.72 27.64
N GLU A 234 31.94 1.10 27.70
CA GLU A 234 31.79 -0.35 27.84
C GLU A 234 32.34 -1.10 26.61
N VAL A 235 31.96 -0.66 25.42
CA VAL A 235 32.37 -1.27 24.15
C VAL A 235 33.87 -1.17 23.93
N LEU A 236 34.49 -0.02 24.23
CA LEU A 236 35.93 0.17 24.11
C LEU A 236 36.76 -0.65 25.11
N GLN A 237 36.16 -1.13 26.21
CA GLN A 237 36.86 -2.00 27.16
C GLN A 237 36.90 -3.45 26.69
N LEU A 238 35.91 -3.89 25.92
CA LEU A 238 35.68 -5.30 25.59
C LEU A 238 35.94 -5.64 24.12
N SER A 239 35.92 -4.66 23.22
CA SER A 239 35.99 -4.86 21.77
C SER A 239 36.90 -3.85 21.06
N ASP A 240 37.40 -4.24 19.90
CA ASP A 240 38.29 -3.44 19.06
C ASP A 240 37.46 -2.58 18.10
N VAL A 241 37.25 -1.31 18.47
CA VAL A 241 36.52 -0.33 17.66
C VAL A 241 37.50 0.66 17.05
N ASP A 242 37.36 0.93 15.75
CA ASP A 242 38.21 1.88 15.04
C ASP A 242 37.64 3.30 15.09
N TYR A 243 36.31 3.41 14.95
CA TYR A 243 35.62 4.70 14.83
C TYR A 243 34.40 4.80 15.74
N ILE A 244 34.10 6.02 16.18
CA ILE A 244 32.87 6.35 16.91
C ILE A 244 32.07 7.35 16.09
N ALA A 245 30.81 7.03 15.86
CA ALA A 245 29.79 7.96 15.39
C ALA A 245 28.81 8.21 16.53
N LYS A 246 28.39 9.47 16.69
CA LYS A 246 27.40 9.84 17.71
C LYS A 246 26.24 10.59 17.04
N ALA A 247 25.02 10.26 17.43
CA ALA A 247 23.85 11.02 17.01
C ALA A 247 23.94 12.48 17.53
N PRO A 248 23.23 13.43 16.89
CA PRO A 248 23.13 14.80 17.41
C PRO A 248 22.64 14.82 18.86
N GLU A 249 23.07 15.83 19.62
CA GLU A 249 22.76 15.95 21.05
C GLU A 249 21.26 15.78 21.34
N GLY A 250 20.93 14.83 22.22
CA GLY A 250 19.56 14.52 22.64
C GLY A 250 18.72 13.74 21.62
N LYS A 251 19.31 13.21 20.54
CA LYS A 251 18.61 12.34 19.58
C LYS A 251 19.05 10.89 19.70
N GLU A 252 18.10 9.99 19.50
CA GLU A 252 18.31 8.56 19.40
C GLU A 252 18.57 8.15 17.94
N VAL A 253 19.38 7.11 17.72
CA VAL A 253 19.73 6.61 16.39
C VAL A 253 18.48 6.14 15.64
N GLU A 254 17.47 5.60 16.33
CA GLU A 254 16.19 5.19 15.74
C GLU A 254 15.36 6.34 15.16
N GLU A 255 15.58 7.58 15.61
CA GLU A 255 14.82 8.77 15.18
C GLU A 255 15.50 9.58 14.08
N LEU A 256 16.76 9.25 13.73
CA LEU A 256 17.53 10.04 12.78
C LEU A 256 16.97 9.95 11.36
N SER A 257 16.94 11.10 10.67
CA SER A 257 16.71 11.10 9.23
C SER A 257 17.92 10.53 8.49
N ARG A 258 17.70 10.03 7.26
CA ARG A 258 18.80 9.56 6.39
C ARG A 258 19.95 10.57 6.30
N LYS A 259 19.65 11.87 6.15
CA LYS A 259 20.69 12.90 6.07
C LYS A 259 21.53 12.99 7.35
N GLU A 260 20.92 12.84 8.51
CA GLU A 260 21.60 12.87 9.80
C GLU A 260 22.46 11.63 10.03
N ILE A 261 21.97 10.44 9.65
CA ILE A 261 22.74 9.18 9.71
C ILE A 261 24.01 9.28 8.87
N PHE A 262 23.88 9.66 7.58
CA PHE A 262 25.04 9.77 6.70
C PHE A 262 26.01 10.87 7.14
N LYS A 263 25.50 11.94 7.78
CA LYS A 263 26.35 12.97 8.37
C LYS A 263 27.14 12.41 9.56
N ALA A 264 26.47 11.77 10.53
CA ALA A 264 27.10 11.19 11.71
C ALA A 264 28.16 10.13 11.37
N LEU A 265 27.88 9.26 10.39
CA LEU A 265 28.84 8.25 9.93
C LEU A 265 30.02 8.85 9.15
N ARG A 266 29.80 9.95 8.41
CA ARG A 266 30.88 10.67 7.72
C ARG A 266 31.78 11.43 8.70
N ASP A 267 31.16 12.02 9.70
CA ASP A 267 31.83 12.79 10.76
C ASP A 267 32.32 11.86 11.90
N ARG A 268 32.34 10.54 11.68
CA ARG A 268 32.87 9.56 12.64
C ARG A 268 34.32 9.87 12.96
N ILE A 269 34.68 9.79 14.23
CA ILE A 269 36.01 10.11 14.72
C ILE A 269 36.77 8.83 15.05
N PRO A 270 38.09 8.75 14.79
CA PRO A 270 38.91 7.64 15.24
C PRO A 270 38.86 7.51 16.76
N VAL A 271 38.84 6.29 17.27
CA VAL A 271 38.81 6.01 18.71
C VAL A 271 39.96 6.68 19.48
N GLU A 272 41.15 6.75 18.87
CA GLU A 272 42.31 7.42 19.47
C GLU A 272 42.14 8.94 19.58
N GLU A 273 41.36 9.55 18.71
CA GLU A 273 40.98 10.97 18.84
C GLU A 273 39.91 11.15 19.93
N TYR A 274 38.91 10.25 19.97
CA TYR A 274 37.89 10.27 21.02
C TYR A 274 38.50 10.14 22.42
N LYS A 275 39.43 9.19 22.63
CA LYS A 275 40.15 9.01 23.91
C LYS A 275 40.90 10.27 24.33
N ARG A 276 41.55 10.97 23.39
CA ARG A 276 42.28 12.24 23.67
C ARG A 276 41.34 13.40 24.01
N SER A 277 40.16 13.46 23.40
CA SER A 277 39.17 14.52 23.68
C SER A 277 38.47 14.40 25.05
N LYS A 278 38.56 13.22 25.69
CA LYS A 278 37.94 12.89 26.98
C LYS A 278 38.96 12.67 28.11
N SER A 279 40.26 12.83 27.82
CA SER A 279 41.36 12.85 28.79
C SER A 279 41.56 14.26 29.33
#